data_AF-A0AAD4BPY5-F1
#
_entry.id   AF-A0AAD4BPY5-F1
#
_cell.length_a   1.000
_cell.length_b   1.000
_cell.length_c   1.000
_cell.angle_alpha   90.00
_cell.angle_beta   90.00
_cell.angle_gamma   90.00
#
_symmetry.space_group_name_H-M   'P 1'
#
loop_
_entity.id
_entity.type
_entity.pdbx_description
1 polymer ?
#
loop_
_entity_poly.entity_id
_entity_poly.type
_entity_poly.pdbx_seq_one_letter_code
_entity_poly.pdbx_strand_id
1 'polypeptide(L)' 'MHHALQLQEILLNIFGHHYPGLDTSDLAALARTCCTFKEPALDVLWEDLNDLSPLLRCVPEASRQISSGVR' A
#
# COMPACT_ATOMS: atom_id res chain seq x y z
N MET A 1 -7.43 -18.11 -9.84
CA MET A 1 -6.14 -17.78 -9.21
C MET A 1 -5.44 -19.08 -8.87
N HIS A 2 -4.16 -19.24 -9.23
CA HIS A 2 -3.38 -20.42 -8.87
C HIS A 2 -3.27 -20.55 -7.33
N HIS A 3 -3.24 -21.77 -6.78
CA HIS A 3 -3.25 -21.99 -5.32
C HIS A 3 -2.10 -21.27 -4.59
N ALA A 4 -0.91 -21.21 -5.21
CA ALA A 4 0.22 -20.47 -4.66
C ALA A 4 -0.07 -18.97 -4.47
N LEU A 5 -0.92 -18.37 -5.31
CA LEU A 5 -1.33 -16.96 -5.22
C LEU A 5 -2.49 -16.75 -4.23
N GLN A 6 -2.85 -17.76 -3.46
CA GLN A 6 -3.79 -17.67 -2.34
C GLN A 6 -3.07 -17.69 -0.99
N LEU A 7 -1.77 -17.97 -0.98
CA LEU A 7 -0.94 -18.00 0.22
C LEU A 7 -0.35 -16.61 0.46
N GLN A 8 -0.71 -16.00 1.59
CA GLN A 8 -0.23 -14.67 1.98
C GLN A 8 1.31 -14.58 1.96
N GLU A 9 1.98 -15.61 2.49
CA GLU A 9 3.45 -15.66 2.56
C GLU A 9 4.12 -15.59 1.19
N ILE A 10 3.52 -16.24 0.18
CA ILE A 10 4.03 -16.21 -1.19
C ILE A 10 3.81 -14.83 -1.79
N LEU A 11 2.64 -14.22 -1.56
CA LEU A 11 2.35 -12.88 -2.04
C LEU A 11 3.27 -11.84 -1.42
N LEU A 12 3.50 -11.89 -0.11
CA LEU A 12 4.41 -10.97 0.59
C LEU A 12 5.85 -11.11 0.08
N ASN A 13 6.34 -12.32 -0.15
CA ASN A 13 7.66 -12.52 -0.76
C ASN A 13 7.74 -11.95 -2.18
N ILE A 14 6.70 -12.12 -2.99
CA ILE A 14 6.66 -11.57 -4.36
C ILE A 14 6.60 -10.04 -4.34
N PHE A 15 5.77 -9.45 -3.47
CA PHE A 15 5.53 -8.01 -3.42
C PHE A 15 6.67 -7.26 -2.73
N GLY A 16 7.27 -7.83 -1.68
CA GLY A 16 8.42 -7.29 -0.95
C GLY A 16 9.74 -7.46 -1.68
N HIS A 17 9.75 -8.13 -2.84
CA HIS A 17 10.95 -8.20 -3.66
C HIS A 17 11.23 -6.84 -4.33
N HIS A 18 12.20 -6.12 -3.78
CA HIS A 18 12.79 -4.92 -4.38
C HIS A 18 13.60 -5.29 -5.63
N TYR A 19 12.92 -5.54 -6.74
CA TYR A 19 13.54 -5.52 -8.06
C TYR A 19 13.69 -4.07 -8.53
N PRO A 20 14.80 -3.70 -9.19
CA PRO A 20 14.90 -2.40 -9.84
C PRO A 20 13.77 -2.28 -10.87
N GLY A 21 12.79 -1.43 -10.57
CA GLY A 21 11.60 -1.18 -11.40
C GLY A 21 10.25 -1.56 -10.77
N LEU A 22 10.20 -2.15 -9.56
CA LEU A 22 8.95 -2.28 -8.82
C LEU A 22 8.70 -0.99 -8.04
N ASP A 23 7.81 -0.15 -8.55
CA ASP A 23 7.48 1.13 -7.94
C ASP A 23 6.23 1.02 -7.04
N THR A 24 6.03 2.02 -6.17
CA THR A 24 4.81 2.14 -5.36
C THR A 24 3.52 2.12 -6.18
N SER A 25 3.59 2.54 -7.45
CA SER A 25 2.48 2.44 -8.40
C SER A 25 2.07 1.00 -8.72
N ASP A 26 3.03 0.07 -8.75
CA ASP A 26 2.78 -1.33 -9.06
C ASP A 26 2.12 -2.02 -7.88
N LEU A 27 2.61 -1.77 -6.66
CA LEU A 27 1.96 -2.24 -5.43
C LEU A 27 0.53 -1.69 -5.29
N ALA A 28 0.33 -0.41 -5.60
CA ALA A 28 -1.00 0.18 -5.63
C ALA A 28 -1.90 -0.45 -6.70
N ALA A 29 -1.36 -0.81 -7.87
CA ALA A 29 -2.10 -1.52 -8.90
C ALA A 29 -2.47 -2.93 -8.45
N LEU A 30 -1.53 -3.68 -7.88
CA LEU A 30 -1.73 -5.02 -7.31
C LEU A 30 -2.85 -5.03 -6.27
N ALA A 31 -2.86 -4.05 -5.35
CA ALA A 31 -3.88 -3.90 -4.33
C ALA A 31 -5.31 -3.73 -4.88
N ARG A 32 -5.45 -3.23 -6.12
CA ARG A 32 -6.74 -3.01 -6.80
C ARG A 32 -7.15 -4.15 -7.73
N THR A 33 -6.30 -5.16 -7.95
CA THR A 33 -6.61 -6.27 -8.87
C THR A 33 -7.69 -7.20 -8.33
N CYS A 34 -7.57 -7.63 -7.07
CA CYS A 34 -8.50 -8.55 -6.43
C CYS A 34 -8.40 -8.49 -4.90
N CYS A 35 -9.40 -9.04 -4.20
CA CYS A 35 -9.44 -9.05 -2.74
C CYS A 35 -8.26 -9.79 -2.10
N THR A 36 -7.79 -10.88 -2.72
CA THR A 36 -6.64 -11.66 -2.20
C THR A 36 -5.33 -10.88 -2.23
N PHE A 37 -5.15 -9.98 -3.20
CA PHE A 37 -3.91 -9.21 -3.34
C PHE A 37 -3.95 -7.91 -2.54
N LYS A 38 -5.15 -7.45 -2.18
CA LYS A 38 -5.38 -6.17 -1.53
C LYS A 38 -4.55 -5.98 -0.27
N GLU A 39 -4.71 -6.85 0.71
CA GLU A 39 -3.99 -6.75 1.98
C GLU A 39 -2.48 -6.89 1.81
N PRO A 40 -1.94 -7.97 1.22
CA PRO A 40 -0.48 -8.13 1.13
C PRO A 40 0.18 -7.02 0.30
N ALA A 41 -0.47 -6.49 -0.74
CA ALA A 41 0.10 -5.40 -1.52
C ALA A 41 0.08 -4.06 -0.78
N LEU A 42 -0.95 -3.81 0.04
CA LEU A 42 -1.00 -2.62 0.89
C LEU A 42 0.01 -2.70 2.04
N ASP A 43 0.20 -3.88 2.63
CA ASP A 43 1.19 -4.08 3.70
C ASP A 43 2.58 -3.69 3.22
N VAL A 44 3.00 -4.17 2.05
CA VAL A 44 4.31 -3.80 1.46
C VAL A 44 4.34 -2.34 1.00
N LEU A 45 3.25 -1.84 0.40
CA LEU A 45 3.19 -0.45 -0.07
C LEU A 45 3.44 0.57 1.06
N TRP A 46 2.98 0.24 2.26
CA TRP A 46 3.05 1.12 3.43
C TRP A 46 4.07 0.63 4.49
N GLU A 47 4.92 -0.34 4.16
CA GLU A 47 5.92 -0.91 5.08
C GLU A 47 7.01 0.12 5.44
N ASP A 48 7.50 0.86 4.44
CA ASP A 48 8.49 1.93 4.61
C ASP A 48 7.95 3.26 4.05
N LEU A 49 7.73 4.20 4.96
CA LEU A 49 7.15 5.52 4.69
C LEU A 49 8.15 6.60 5.12
N ASN A 50 8.88 7.13 4.15
CA ASN A 50 9.76 8.29 4.37
C ASN A 50 8.98 9.59 4.62
N ASP A 51 7.71 9.64 4.19
CA ASP A 51 6.83 10.79 4.34
C ASP A 51 5.38 10.34 4.55
N LEU A 52 4.64 11.00 5.44
CA LEU A 52 3.23 10.74 5.74
C LEU A 52 2.26 11.48 4.79
N SER A 53 2.74 12.41 3.96
CA SER A 53 1.94 13.10 2.93
C SER A 53 1.03 12.17 2.10
N PRO A 54 1.48 11.01 1.59
CA PRO A 54 0.60 10.09 0.85
C PRO A 54 -0.57 9.55 1.68
N LEU A 55 -0.38 9.28 2.98
CA LEU A 55 -1.47 8.86 3.87
C LEU A 55 -2.47 9.99 4.09
N LEU A 56 -1.98 11.22 4.31
CA LEU A 56 -2.83 12.41 4.45
C LEU A 56 -3.69 12.67 3.21
N ARG A 57 -3.17 12.36 2.01
CA ARG A 57 -3.94 12.44 0.76
C ARG A 57 -5.05 11.38 0.65
N CYS A 58 -4.95 10.27 1.38
CA CYS A 58 -6.00 9.25 1.44
C CYS A 58 -7.13 9.61 2.42
N VAL A 59 -6.89 10.53 3.36
CA VAL A 59 -7.90 11.00 4.31
C VAL A 59 -8.93 11.90 3.60
N PRO A 60 -10.25 11.75 3.85
CA PRO A 60 -11.26 12.66 3.32
C PRO A 60 -10.95 14.12 3.65
N GLU A 61 -11.24 15.02 2.73
CA GLU A 61 -10.88 16.45 2.88
C GLU A 61 -11.49 17.09 4.14
N ALA A 62 -12.68 16.64 4.54
CA ALA A 62 -13.37 17.10 5.75
C ALA A 62 -12.60 16.83 7.06
N SER A 63 -11.74 15.81 7.10
CA SER A 63 -10.97 15.44 8.30
C SER A 63 -9.51 15.92 8.28
N ARG A 64 -9.04 16.58 7.20
CA ARG A 64 -7.69 17.16 7.13
C ARG A 64 -7.51 18.46 7.95
N GLN A 65 -8.57 18.95 8.59
CA GLN A 65 -8.60 20.29 9.22
C GLN A 65 -8.03 20.35 10.66
N ILE A 66 -7.39 19.29 11.17
CA ILE A 66 -7.02 19.20 12.58
C ILE A 66 -5.77 20.04 12.94
N SER A 67 -4.97 20.52 11.98
CA SER A 67 -3.67 21.17 12.26
C SER A 67 -3.61 22.70 12.14
N SER A 68 -4.70 23.44 11.96
CA SER A 68 -4.66 24.92 11.90
C SER A 68 -4.95 25.65 13.22
N GLY A 69 -5.02 24.93 14.34
CA GLY A 69 -5.48 25.46 15.64
C GLY A 69 -4.45 25.43 16.77
N VAL A 70 -3.21 25.88 16.54
CA VAL A 70 -2.32 26.30 17.64
C VAL A 70 -1.94 27.76 17.39
N ARG A 71 -2.58 28.64 18.16
CA ARG A 71 -2.18 30.05 18.32
C ARG A 71 -0.94 30.13 19.20
#